data_AF-A0A1I5A0Z5-F1
#
_entry.id   AF-A0A1I5A0Z5-F1
#
_cell.length_a   1.000
_cell.length_b   1.000
_cell.length_c   1.000
_cell.angle_alpha   90.00
_cell.angle_beta   90.00
_cell.angle_gamma   90.00
#
_symmetry.space_group_name_H-M   'P 1'
#
loop_
_entity.id
_entity.type
_entity.pdbx_description
1 polymer ?
#
loop_
_entity_poly.entity_id
_entity_poly.type
_entity_poly.pdbx_seq_one_letter_code
_entity_poly.pdbx_strand_id
1 'polypeptide(L)'
;MKIIKVITIFFLIFLVTPFSYGQSSERNFSNILQTYYLYKDKDLIDKTIDFVNHSPMSYKRLEPILTGFFGALFLYDKEVKKSFVSNFDKIEKPDIKELLVTLSSSNIDTLYSKKKITTEYNDMNWASYFATGNVKYIDNIISKVTYENERTDINLFLAGATAKWSLCSNASQDELVKKHLNTLKDKNENIKEILQEDPQHFKDKMLEILKEQKSKGIWN
;
A
#
# COMPACT_ATOMS: atom_id res chain seq x y z
N MET A 1 -26.58 9.83 -22.42
CA MET A 1 -26.07 8.90 -21.38
C MET A 1 -24.72 8.37 -21.81
N LYS A 2 -23.61 8.95 -21.32
CA LYS A 2 -22.24 8.52 -21.66
C LYS A 2 -21.56 7.99 -20.39
N ILE A 3 -21.52 6.65 -20.34
CA ILE A 3 -20.41 5.79 -19.90
C ILE A 3 -19.71 6.22 -18.60
N ILE A 4 -20.14 5.55 -17.53
CA ILE A 4 -19.41 5.33 -16.28
C ILE A 4 -17.99 4.85 -16.61
N LYS A 5 -16.98 5.69 -16.36
CA LYS A 5 -15.57 5.28 -16.34
C LYS A 5 -14.90 5.95 -15.15
N VAL A 6 -14.07 5.16 -14.47
CA VAL A 6 -13.16 5.53 -13.38
C VAL A 6 -13.78 5.51 -11.99
N ILE A 7 -14.06 4.30 -11.51
CA ILE A 7 -13.67 3.93 -10.14
C ILE A 7 -13.09 2.51 -10.23
N THR A 8 -11.84 2.39 -10.68
CA THR A 8 -11.08 1.17 -10.41
C THR A 8 -10.37 1.36 -9.08
N ILE A 9 -11.15 1.32 -7.99
CA ILE A 9 -10.58 1.19 -6.66
C ILE A 9 -10.02 -0.22 -6.55
N PHE A 10 -8.78 -0.28 -6.08
CA PHE A 10 -8.03 -1.50 -5.81
C PHE A 10 -8.75 -2.30 -4.71
N PHE A 11 -9.69 -3.15 -5.11
CA PHE A 11 -10.44 -4.05 -4.21
C PHE A 11 -10.00 -5.51 -4.30
N LEU A 12 -8.91 -5.81 -5.01
CA LEU A 12 -8.64 -7.17 -5.48
C LEU A 12 -7.17 -7.57 -5.35
N ILE A 13 -6.63 -7.49 -4.13
CA ILE A 13 -5.55 -8.40 -3.66
C ILE A 13 -5.84 -8.97 -2.26
N PHE A 14 -6.95 -8.60 -1.61
CA PHE A 14 -7.28 -9.05 -0.24
C PHE A 14 -8.13 -10.33 -0.17
N LEU A 15 -8.22 -11.11 -1.25
CA LEU A 15 -8.95 -12.37 -1.23
C LEU A 15 -8.04 -13.52 -0.77
N VAL A 16 -8.13 -13.79 0.53
CA VAL A 16 -8.15 -15.11 1.18
C VAL A 16 -7.12 -16.12 0.67
N THR A 17 -6.00 -16.28 1.37
CA THR A 17 -5.43 -17.61 1.63
C THR A 17 -4.71 -17.64 2.99
N PRO A 18 -5.02 -18.60 3.88
CA PRO A 18 -4.25 -18.82 5.09
C PRO A 18 -3.02 -19.64 4.70
N PHE A 19 -1.89 -19.00 4.39
CA PHE A 19 -0.65 -19.73 4.10
C PHE A 19 0.28 -19.73 5.32
N SER A 20 0.64 -20.95 5.74
CA SER A 20 1.84 -21.20 6.52
C SER A 20 3.03 -21.05 5.57
N TYR A 21 3.80 -19.98 5.74
CA TYR A 21 4.87 -19.63 4.79
C TYR A 21 6.16 -20.41 5.11
N GLY A 22 6.34 -21.56 4.48
CA GLY A 22 7.66 -22.09 4.17
C GLY A 22 8.20 -21.39 2.91
N GLN A 23 9.50 -21.07 2.86
CA GLN A 23 10.16 -20.55 1.65
C GLN A 23 10.14 -21.63 0.55
N SER A 24 9.09 -21.69 -0.26
CA SER A 24 9.11 -22.37 -1.55
C SER A 24 9.57 -21.38 -2.63
N SER A 25 10.26 -21.87 -3.67
CA SER A 25 10.66 -21.08 -4.85
C SER A 25 9.47 -20.51 -5.65
N GLU A 26 8.23 -20.85 -5.28
CA GLU A 26 6.99 -20.55 -6.00
C GLU A 26 6.35 -19.20 -5.64
N ARG A 27 6.90 -18.44 -4.68
CA ARG A 27 6.30 -17.17 -4.23
C ARG A 27 6.33 -16.11 -5.32
N ASN A 28 5.19 -15.73 -5.89
CA ASN A 28 5.16 -14.68 -6.91
C ASN A 28 5.48 -13.28 -6.33
N PHE A 29 5.68 -12.29 -7.21
CA PHE A 29 6.03 -10.93 -6.82
C PHE A 29 4.98 -10.28 -5.89
N SER A 30 3.68 -10.55 -6.07
CA SER A 30 2.63 -10.02 -5.20
C SER A 30 2.72 -10.57 -3.77
N ASN A 31 3.10 -11.84 -3.59
CA ASN A 31 3.37 -12.40 -2.27
C ASN A 31 4.61 -11.76 -1.62
N ILE A 32 5.65 -11.49 -2.42
CA ILE A 32 6.88 -10.84 -1.93
C ILE A 32 6.58 -9.42 -1.45
N LEU A 33 5.87 -8.63 -2.25
CA LEU A 33 5.53 -7.24 -1.93
C LEU A 33 4.81 -7.06 -0.58
N GLN A 34 4.12 -8.10 -0.09
CA GLN A 34 3.33 -8.04 1.15
C GLN A 34 4.06 -8.58 2.37
N THR A 35 5.17 -9.31 2.21
CA THR A 35 5.80 -10.02 3.33
C THR A 35 7.32 -10.06 3.23
N TYR A 36 7.93 -9.24 2.36
CA TYR A 36 9.37 -9.22 2.18
C TYR A 36 10.13 -8.97 3.49
N TYR A 37 9.63 -8.10 4.37
CA TYR A 37 10.29 -7.85 5.65
C TYR A 37 10.41 -9.09 6.54
N LEU A 38 9.52 -10.07 6.37
CA LEU A 38 9.52 -11.35 7.10
C LEU A 38 10.51 -12.34 6.49
N TYR A 39 10.49 -12.49 5.16
CA TYR A 39 11.18 -13.59 4.48
C TYR A 39 12.47 -13.21 3.76
N LYS A 40 12.65 -11.93 3.44
CA LYS A 40 13.81 -11.38 2.72
C LYS A 40 14.15 -12.21 1.48
N ASP A 41 13.16 -12.37 0.62
CA ASP A 41 13.21 -13.23 -0.56
C ASP A 41 14.44 -12.93 -1.43
N LYS A 42 15.30 -13.95 -1.62
CA LYS A 42 16.56 -13.83 -2.37
C LYS A 42 16.37 -13.55 -3.86
N ASP A 43 15.22 -13.94 -4.39
CA ASP A 43 14.83 -13.77 -5.79
C ASP A 43 14.00 -12.51 -6.03
N LEU A 44 13.93 -11.59 -5.06
CA LEU A 44 13.22 -10.32 -5.18
C LEU A 44 13.55 -9.60 -6.50
N ILE A 45 14.83 -9.51 -6.85
CA ILE A 45 15.28 -8.74 -8.03
C ILE A 45 14.75 -9.38 -9.31
N ASP A 46 14.98 -10.67 -9.50
CA ASP A 46 14.57 -11.40 -10.70
C ASP A 46 13.04 -11.40 -10.84
N LYS A 47 12.32 -11.63 -9.75
CA LYS A 47 10.84 -11.60 -9.74
C LYS A 47 10.28 -10.20 -9.96
N THR A 48 10.97 -9.16 -9.52
CA THR A 48 10.57 -7.78 -9.82
C THR A 48 10.74 -7.50 -11.31
N ILE A 49 11.90 -7.83 -11.88
CA ILE A 49 12.21 -7.60 -13.30
C ILE A 49 11.20 -8.33 -14.19
N ASP A 50 10.98 -9.62 -13.92
CA ASP A 50 9.99 -10.42 -14.63
C ASP A 50 8.59 -9.80 -14.55
N PHE A 51 8.15 -9.45 -13.34
CA PHE A 51 6.85 -8.84 -13.14
C PHE A 51 6.71 -7.49 -13.87
N VAL A 52 7.68 -6.57 -13.74
CA VAL A 52 7.52 -5.26 -14.35
C VAL A 52 7.55 -5.33 -15.87
N ASN A 53 8.34 -6.25 -16.45
CA ASN A 53 8.39 -6.43 -17.91
C ASN A 53 7.10 -7.07 -18.43
N HIS A 54 6.56 -8.10 -17.77
CA HIS A 54 5.46 -8.91 -18.30
C HIS A 54 4.07 -8.53 -17.75
N SER A 55 3.97 -7.72 -16.70
CA SER A 55 2.68 -7.36 -16.11
C SER A 55 1.84 -6.49 -17.05
N PRO A 56 0.52 -6.78 -17.19
CA PRO A 56 -0.41 -5.93 -17.93
C PRO A 56 -0.83 -4.66 -17.16
N MET A 57 -0.35 -4.48 -15.92
CA MET A 57 -0.70 -3.31 -15.12
C MET A 57 -0.07 -2.03 -15.69
N SER A 58 -0.85 -0.96 -15.69
CA SER A 58 -0.39 0.35 -16.13
C SER A 58 0.58 0.98 -15.12
N TYR A 59 1.48 1.82 -15.62
CA TYR A 59 2.42 2.60 -14.82
C TYR A 59 1.72 3.32 -13.66
N LYS A 60 0.60 4.01 -13.92
CA LYS A 60 -0.16 4.75 -12.91
C LYS A 60 -0.59 3.89 -11.71
N ARG A 61 -0.85 2.60 -11.93
CA ARG A 61 -1.21 1.67 -10.84
C ARG A 61 0.00 1.15 -10.08
N LEU A 62 1.12 0.96 -10.77
CA LEU A 62 2.34 0.41 -10.17
C LEU A 62 3.17 1.49 -9.45
N GLU A 63 3.15 2.73 -9.93
CA GLU A 63 3.99 3.83 -9.42
C GLU A 63 3.91 4.00 -7.90
N PRO A 64 2.73 4.08 -7.26
CA PRO A 64 2.67 4.23 -5.80
C PRO A 64 3.28 3.03 -5.06
N ILE A 65 2.97 1.81 -5.51
CA ILE A 65 3.43 0.57 -4.88
C ILE A 65 4.96 0.46 -5.00
N LEU A 66 5.51 0.64 -6.20
CA LEU A 66 6.94 0.57 -6.44
C LEU A 66 7.70 1.70 -5.74
N THR A 67 7.14 2.92 -5.73
CA THR A 67 7.70 4.07 -5.00
C THR A 67 7.81 3.77 -3.51
N GLY A 68 6.72 3.29 -2.89
CA GLY A 68 6.71 2.95 -1.48
C GLY A 68 7.67 1.80 -1.15
N PHE A 69 7.58 0.70 -1.91
CA PHE A 69 8.37 -0.49 -1.66
C PHE A 69 9.88 -0.25 -1.86
N PHE A 70 10.30 0.13 -3.08
CA PHE A 70 11.72 0.27 -3.40
C PHE A 70 12.33 1.55 -2.84
N GLY A 71 11.56 2.63 -2.70
CA GLY A 71 12.05 3.84 -2.06
C GLY A 71 12.42 3.60 -0.60
N ALA A 72 11.61 2.86 0.16
CA ALA A 72 11.94 2.48 1.53
C ALA A 72 13.03 1.40 1.58
N LEU A 73 12.93 0.37 0.73
CA LEU A 73 13.88 -0.74 0.73
C LEU A 73 15.30 -0.30 0.38
N PHE A 74 15.48 0.56 -0.62
CA PHE A 74 16.81 1.03 -1.03
C PHE A 74 17.47 1.92 0.03
N LEU A 75 16.70 2.58 0.88
CA LEU A 75 17.22 3.30 2.04
C LEU A 75 17.60 2.35 3.17
N TYR A 76 16.78 1.31 3.40
CA TYR A 76 16.93 0.35 4.48
C TYR A 76 18.05 -0.67 4.23
N ASP A 77 18.17 -1.17 3.00
CA ASP A 77 19.08 -2.25 2.60
C ASP A 77 19.95 -1.84 1.41
N LYS A 78 21.20 -1.46 1.71
CA LYS A 78 22.18 -1.00 0.71
C LYS A 78 22.64 -2.11 -0.23
N GLU A 79 22.64 -3.37 0.20
CA GLU A 79 23.07 -4.49 -0.63
C GLU A 79 21.99 -4.87 -1.64
N VAL A 80 20.72 -4.85 -1.22
CA VAL A 80 19.59 -4.98 -2.15
C VAL A 80 19.63 -3.86 -3.17
N LYS A 81 19.81 -2.60 -2.73
CA LYS A 81 19.95 -1.45 -3.62
C LYS A 81 21.06 -1.66 -4.64
N LYS A 82 22.27 -2.00 -4.19
CA LYS A 82 23.44 -2.21 -5.07
C LYS A 82 23.17 -3.31 -6.10
N SER A 83 22.63 -4.44 -5.64
CA SER A 83 22.29 -5.57 -6.50
C SER A 83 21.23 -5.20 -7.53
N PHE A 84 20.21 -4.44 -7.13
CA PHE A 84 19.14 -4.00 -8.02
C PHE A 84 19.66 -3.01 -9.07
N VAL A 85 20.49 -2.03 -8.68
CA VAL A 85 21.12 -1.06 -9.59
C VAL A 85 21.93 -1.75 -10.68
N SER A 86 22.69 -2.79 -10.35
CA SER A 86 23.44 -3.59 -11.33
C SER A 86 22.56 -4.35 -12.33
N ASN A 87 21.24 -4.41 -12.12
CA ASN A 87 20.29 -5.11 -12.97
C ASN A 87 19.30 -4.17 -13.69
N PHE A 88 19.44 -2.85 -13.60
CA PHE A 88 18.51 -1.91 -14.23
C PHE A 88 18.40 -2.06 -15.75
N ASP A 89 19.45 -2.54 -16.43
CA ASP A 89 19.41 -2.75 -17.88
C ASP A 89 18.51 -3.91 -18.32
N LYS A 90 18.07 -4.75 -17.39
CA LYS A 90 17.10 -5.82 -17.66
C LYS A 90 15.65 -5.33 -17.63
N ILE A 91 15.41 -4.07 -17.23
CA ILE A 91 14.06 -3.49 -17.17
C ILE A 91 13.73 -2.89 -18.53
N GLU A 92 12.74 -3.46 -19.19
CA GLU A 92 12.38 -3.12 -20.57
C GLU A 92 11.46 -1.90 -20.66
N LYS A 93 10.60 -1.69 -19.65
CA LYS A 93 9.67 -0.55 -19.61
C LYS A 93 10.39 0.74 -19.18
N PRO A 94 10.57 1.74 -20.07
CA PRO A 94 11.44 2.89 -19.79
C PRO A 94 10.98 3.73 -18.60
N ASP A 95 9.68 3.94 -18.47
CA ASP A 95 9.01 4.68 -17.39
C ASP A 95 9.18 3.99 -16.03
N ILE A 96 9.13 2.65 -15.97
CA ILE A 96 9.43 1.90 -14.75
C ILE A 96 10.92 1.93 -14.42
N LYS A 97 11.79 1.81 -15.43
CA LYS A 97 13.25 1.93 -15.26
C LYS A 97 13.63 3.30 -14.70
N GLU A 98 13.10 4.38 -15.27
CA GLU A 98 13.31 5.75 -14.81
C GLU A 98 12.86 5.95 -13.37
N LEU A 99 11.69 5.43 -13.00
CA LEU A 99 11.21 5.44 -11.63
C LEU A 99 12.22 4.77 -10.69
N LEU A 100 12.64 3.54 -10.97
CA LEU A 100 13.53 2.78 -10.08
C LEU A 100 14.94 3.39 -9.99
N VAL A 101 15.45 3.95 -11.09
CA VAL A 101 16.69 4.75 -11.09
C VAL A 101 16.54 5.94 -10.15
N THR A 102 15.45 6.70 -10.26
CA THR A 102 15.16 7.85 -9.41
C THR A 102 15.06 7.45 -7.93
N LEU A 103 14.35 6.37 -7.62
CA LEU A 103 14.23 5.87 -6.25
C LEU A 103 15.58 5.45 -5.67
N SER A 104 16.49 4.91 -6.49
CA SER A 104 17.83 4.52 -6.04
C SER A 104 18.71 5.71 -5.62
N SER A 105 18.44 6.91 -6.11
CA SER A 105 19.21 8.12 -5.75
C SER A 105 18.43 9.07 -4.82
N SER A 106 17.17 8.78 -4.52
CA SER A 106 16.29 9.65 -3.75
C SER A 106 16.16 9.26 -2.28
N ASN A 107 15.68 10.20 -1.45
CA ASN A 107 15.20 9.93 -0.10
C ASN A 107 13.68 9.80 -0.11
N ILE A 108 13.17 8.65 0.32
CA ILE A 108 11.73 8.35 0.34
C ILE A 108 10.93 9.34 1.20
N ASP A 109 11.51 9.86 2.29
CA ASP A 109 10.82 10.84 3.15
C ASP A 109 10.60 12.18 2.41
N THR A 110 11.51 12.56 1.51
CA THR A 110 11.34 13.74 0.62
C THR A 110 10.27 13.51 -0.45
N LEU A 111 10.07 12.27 -0.90
CA LEU A 111 8.98 11.94 -1.82
C LEU A 111 7.63 12.00 -1.09
N TYR A 112 7.55 11.48 0.14
CA TYR A 112 6.36 11.57 0.97
C TYR A 112 5.94 13.01 1.27
N SER A 113 6.91 13.91 1.55
CA SER A 113 6.59 15.31 1.89
C SER A 113 5.93 16.10 0.75
N LYS A 114 5.99 15.59 -0.49
CA LYS A 114 5.43 16.22 -1.69
C LYS A 114 4.14 15.54 -2.17
N LYS A 115 3.80 14.37 -1.65
CA LYS A 115 2.65 13.58 -2.11
C LYS A 115 1.36 14.12 -1.47
N LYS A 116 0.31 14.22 -2.27
CA LYS A 116 -1.04 14.54 -1.78
C LYS A 116 -1.59 13.35 -0.97
N ILE A 117 -2.48 13.66 -0.02
CA ILE A 117 -3.19 12.64 0.75
C ILE A 117 -4.29 12.07 -0.14
N THR A 118 -4.11 10.82 -0.58
CA THR A 118 -5.05 10.05 -1.42
C THR A 118 -4.99 8.58 -1.02
N THR A 119 -5.76 7.70 -1.66
CA THR A 119 -5.64 6.25 -1.44
C THR A 119 -4.26 5.73 -1.84
N GLU A 120 -3.66 6.27 -2.90
CA GLU A 120 -2.30 5.90 -3.34
C GLU A 120 -1.24 6.25 -2.28
N TYR A 121 -1.48 7.28 -1.45
CA TYR A 121 -0.60 7.58 -0.31
C TYR A 121 -0.61 6.44 0.72
N ASN A 122 -1.76 5.80 0.95
CA ASN A 122 -1.85 4.64 1.82
C ASN A 122 -1.15 3.42 1.19
N ASP A 123 -1.33 3.20 -0.11
CA ASP A 123 -0.65 2.13 -0.84
C ASP A 123 0.87 2.25 -0.75
N MET A 124 1.40 3.48 -0.90
CA MET A 124 2.82 3.77 -0.70
C MET A 124 3.29 3.37 0.69
N ASN A 125 2.56 3.78 1.74
CA ASN A 125 2.96 3.48 3.12
C ASN A 125 2.89 1.99 3.44
N TRP A 126 1.86 1.28 2.97
CA TRP A 126 1.81 -0.18 3.10
C TRP A 126 2.98 -0.86 2.40
N ALA A 127 3.29 -0.46 1.17
CA ALA A 127 4.42 -0.99 0.43
C ALA A 127 5.76 -0.71 1.14
N SER A 128 5.94 0.48 1.70
CA SER A 128 7.11 0.83 2.52
C SER A 128 7.21 0.01 3.81
N TYR A 129 6.08 -0.24 4.47
CA TYR A 129 6.01 -1.12 5.63
C TYR A 129 6.41 -2.55 5.25
N PHE A 130 5.79 -3.14 4.24
CA PHE A 130 6.07 -4.53 3.85
C PHE A 130 7.50 -4.75 3.32
N ALA A 131 8.13 -3.69 2.81
CA ALA A 131 9.55 -3.71 2.45
C ALA A 131 10.50 -3.75 3.66
N THR A 132 10.12 -3.17 4.81
CA THR A 132 11.07 -2.84 5.88
C THR A 132 10.68 -3.31 7.28
N GLY A 133 9.40 -3.62 7.50
CA GLY A 133 8.81 -3.85 8.83
C GLY A 133 8.73 -2.59 9.70
N ASN A 134 9.03 -1.39 9.17
CA ASN A 134 9.10 -0.18 9.96
C ASN A 134 7.71 0.40 10.23
N VAL A 135 7.30 0.39 11.50
CA VAL A 135 5.98 0.84 11.95
C VAL A 135 5.71 2.33 11.70
N LYS A 136 6.72 3.16 11.43
CA LYS A 136 6.52 4.58 11.06
C LYS A 136 5.56 4.75 9.89
N TYR A 137 5.58 3.80 8.94
CA TYR A 137 4.69 3.84 7.79
C TYR A 137 3.25 3.45 8.15
N ILE A 138 3.06 2.61 9.18
CA ILE A 138 1.73 2.36 9.76
C ILE A 138 1.25 3.62 10.47
N ASP A 139 2.10 4.31 11.24
CA ASP A 139 1.74 5.56 11.91
C ASP A 139 1.27 6.64 10.93
N ASN A 140 1.91 6.73 9.76
CA ASN A 140 1.47 7.61 8.68
C ASN A 140 0.04 7.30 8.23
N ILE A 141 -0.33 6.02 8.10
CA ILE A 141 -1.68 5.59 7.70
C ILE A 141 -2.69 5.88 8.82
N ILE A 142 -2.32 5.58 10.07
CA ILE A 142 -3.14 5.90 11.26
C ILE A 142 -3.47 7.39 11.29
N SER A 143 -2.51 8.26 10.96
CA SER A 143 -2.74 9.72 10.94
C SER A 143 -3.80 10.16 9.92
N LYS A 144 -4.15 9.33 8.92
CA LYS A 144 -5.15 9.65 7.89
C LYS A 144 -6.55 9.19 8.25
N VAL A 145 -6.69 8.31 9.24
CA VAL A 145 -7.98 7.76 9.66
C VAL A 145 -9.01 8.86 9.97
N THR A 146 -8.58 10.01 10.50
CA THR A 146 -9.46 11.14 10.82
C THR A 146 -10.19 11.72 9.60
N TYR A 147 -9.64 11.57 8.40
CA TYR A 147 -10.28 12.02 7.16
C TYR A 147 -11.50 11.17 6.77
N GLU A 148 -11.80 10.06 7.46
CA GLU A 148 -13.03 9.30 7.19
C GLU A 148 -14.31 10.14 7.39
N ASN A 149 -14.21 11.25 8.14
CA ASN A 149 -15.30 12.17 8.42
C ASN A 149 -15.40 13.29 7.38
N GLU A 150 -14.49 13.35 6.41
CA GLU A 150 -14.55 14.30 5.30
C GLU A 150 -15.80 14.04 4.43
N ARG A 151 -16.47 15.11 4.01
CA ARG A 151 -17.72 15.04 3.22
C ARG A 151 -17.71 15.90 1.98
N THR A 152 -16.69 16.73 1.79
CA THR A 152 -16.55 17.65 0.65
C THR A 152 -15.49 17.16 -0.33
N ASP A 153 -14.30 16.77 0.13
CA ASP A 153 -13.25 16.22 -0.73
C ASP A 153 -13.26 14.69 -0.72
N ILE A 154 -13.69 14.09 -1.84
CA ILE A 154 -13.74 12.63 -2.00
C ILE A 154 -12.38 11.96 -1.83
N ASN A 155 -11.27 12.61 -2.21
CA ASN A 155 -9.95 11.99 -2.13
C ASN A 155 -9.48 11.87 -0.68
N LEU A 156 -9.74 12.91 0.12
CA LEU A 156 -9.46 12.90 1.55
C LEU A 156 -10.35 11.90 2.27
N PHE A 157 -11.66 11.89 1.96
CA PHE A 157 -12.58 10.88 2.50
C PHE A 157 -12.09 9.46 2.22
N LEU A 158 -11.78 9.16 0.95
CA LEU A 158 -11.30 7.83 0.55
C LEU A 158 -9.96 7.49 1.21
N ALA A 159 -9.06 8.46 1.37
CA ALA A 159 -7.80 8.24 2.09
C ALA A 159 -8.05 7.83 3.55
N GLY A 160 -8.98 8.47 4.26
CA GLY A 160 -9.32 8.08 5.64
C GLY A 160 -10.08 6.76 5.75
N ALA A 161 -11.09 6.57 4.91
CA ALA A 161 -11.90 5.35 4.91
C ALA A 161 -11.07 4.10 4.54
N THR A 162 -10.21 4.20 3.52
CA THR A 162 -9.30 3.09 3.15
C THR A 162 -8.20 2.87 4.18
N ALA A 163 -7.77 3.90 4.91
CA ALA A 163 -6.84 3.75 6.03
C ALA A 163 -7.46 2.85 7.13
N LYS A 164 -8.69 3.13 7.59
CA LYS A 164 -9.38 2.27 8.57
C LYS A 164 -9.51 0.84 8.07
N TRP A 165 -10.09 0.69 6.88
CA TRP A 165 -10.32 -0.62 6.28
C TRP A 165 -9.05 -1.46 6.15
N SER A 166 -7.98 -0.86 5.63
CA SER A 166 -6.71 -1.58 5.41
C SER A 166 -5.97 -1.86 6.71
N LEU A 167 -6.03 -0.98 7.71
CA LEU A 167 -5.48 -1.25 9.05
C LEU A 167 -6.17 -2.44 9.70
N CYS A 168 -7.51 -2.50 9.63
CA CYS A 168 -8.29 -3.64 10.13
C CYS A 168 -7.91 -4.93 9.40
N SER A 169 -7.92 -4.89 8.05
CA SER A 169 -7.58 -6.04 7.21
C SER A 169 -6.17 -6.58 7.49
N ASN A 170 -5.16 -5.70 7.54
CA ASN A 170 -3.78 -6.12 7.79
C ASN A 170 -3.55 -6.55 9.24
N ALA A 171 -4.21 -5.95 10.23
CA ALA A 171 -4.11 -6.41 11.62
C ALA A 171 -4.67 -7.83 11.84
N SER A 172 -5.52 -8.32 10.94
CA SER A 172 -6.01 -9.71 11.00
C SER A 172 -5.00 -10.74 10.46
N GLN A 173 -4.00 -10.30 9.70
CA GLN A 173 -3.08 -11.18 8.95
C GLN A 173 -1.61 -10.96 9.32
N ASP A 174 -1.27 -9.80 9.88
CA ASP A 174 0.09 -9.41 10.25
C ASP A 174 0.18 -9.12 11.75
N GLU A 175 0.90 -9.98 12.47
CA GLU A 175 1.06 -9.90 13.92
C GLU A 175 1.81 -8.64 14.37
N LEU A 176 2.74 -8.11 13.57
CA LEU A 176 3.45 -6.88 13.91
C LEU A 176 2.53 -5.67 13.78
N VAL A 177 1.69 -5.62 12.75
CA VAL A 177 0.63 -4.60 12.62
C VAL A 177 -0.32 -4.69 13.84
N LYS A 178 -0.84 -5.88 14.13
CA LYS A 178 -1.76 -6.10 15.24
C LYS A 178 -1.17 -5.69 16.58
N LYS A 179 0.08 -6.07 16.84
CA LYS A 179 0.81 -5.71 18.06
C LYS A 179 0.96 -4.19 18.16
N HIS A 180 1.37 -3.53 17.07
CA HIS A 180 1.53 -2.08 17.04
C HIS A 180 0.22 -1.35 17.37
N LEU A 181 -0.88 -1.72 16.71
CA LEU A 181 -2.20 -1.15 16.98
C LEU A 181 -2.65 -1.37 18.44
N ASN A 182 -2.40 -2.54 19.01
CA ASN A 182 -2.72 -2.82 20.41
C ASN A 182 -2.01 -1.87 21.39
N THR A 183 -0.82 -1.36 21.07
CA THR A 183 -0.12 -0.38 21.92
C THR A 183 -0.77 1.01 21.92
N LEU A 184 -1.61 1.30 20.91
CA LEU A 184 -2.22 2.61 20.69
C LEU A 184 -3.71 2.64 21.05
N LYS A 185 -4.36 1.47 21.21
CA LYS A 185 -5.82 1.35 21.35
C LYS A 185 -6.42 2.14 22.51
N ASP A 186 -5.72 2.22 23.65
CA ASP A 186 -6.22 2.90 24.85
C ASP A 186 -6.13 4.43 24.74
N LYS A 187 -5.45 4.93 23.71
CA LYS A 187 -5.23 6.37 23.46
C LYS A 187 -5.95 6.86 22.21
N ASN A 188 -6.57 5.97 21.44
CA ASN A 188 -7.16 6.29 20.15
C ASN A 188 -8.37 5.39 19.87
N GLU A 189 -9.57 5.95 20.04
CA GLU A 189 -10.84 5.23 19.84
C GLU A 189 -10.98 4.67 18.41
N ASN A 190 -10.41 5.32 17.39
CA ASN A 190 -10.42 4.75 16.05
C ASN A 190 -9.62 3.45 15.96
N ILE A 191 -8.50 3.34 16.68
CA ILE A 191 -7.69 2.12 16.71
C ILE A 191 -8.41 1.01 17.47
N LYS A 192 -9.13 1.37 18.54
CA LYS A 192 -9.97 0.44 19.27
C LYS A 192 -11.08 -0.14 18.37
N GLU A 193 -11.79 0.70 17.63
CA GLU A 193 -12.80 0.28 16.64
C GLU A 193 -12.17 -0.63 15.57
N ILE A 194 -11.03 -0.25 14.99
CA ILE A 194 -10.28 -1.03 13.99
C ILE A 194 -9.94 -2.45 14.47
N LEU A 195 -9.64 -2.61 15.77
CA LEU A 195 -9.28 -3.90 16.37
C LEU A 195 -10.49 -4.75 16.79
N GLN A 196 -11.69 -4.17 16.85
CA GLN A 196 -12.92 -4.82 17.33
C GLN A 196 -13.85 -5.23 16.18
N GLU A 197 -13.84 -4.46 15.11
CA GLU A 197 -14.67 -4.70 13.93
C GLU A 197 -13.95 -5.55 12.88
N ASP A 198 -14.70 -6.01 11.88
CA ASP A 198 -14.17 -6.71 10.71
C ASP A 198 -13.98 -5.77 9.50
N PRO A 199 -13.15 -6.13 8.50
CA PRO A 199 -12.95 -5.26 7.33
C PRO A 199 -14.22 -5.01 6.51
N GLN A 200 -15.21 -5.90 6.52
CA GLN A 200 -16.46 -5.72 5.79
C GLN A 200 -17.29 -4.59 6.40
N HIS A 201 -17.30 -4.44 7.74
CA HIS A 201 -17.91 -3.30 8.43
C HIS A 201 -17.46 -1.94 7.85
N PHE A 202 -16.15 -1.71 7.77
CA PHE A 202 -15.61 -0.43 7.27
C PHE A 202 -15.89 -0.23 5.78
N LYS A 203 -15.89 -1.32 5.00
CA LYS A 203 -16.21 -1.27 3.57
C LYS A 203 -17.66 -0.85 3.35
N ASP A 204 -18.60 -1.41 4.12
CA ASP A 204 -20.01 -1.09 3.99
C ASP A 204 -20.31 0.36 4.40
N LYS A 205 -19.73 0.82 5.52
CA LYS A 205 -19.80 2.22 5.96
C LYS A 205 -19.26 3.18 4.89
N MET A 206 -18.13 2.84 4.27
CA MET A 206 -17.56 3.65 3.18
C MET A 206 -18.51 3.72 1.96
N LEU A 207 -19.09 2.59 1.54
CA LEU A 207 -20.01 2.53 0.40
C LEU A 207 -21.31 3.30 0.66
N GLU A 208 -21.83 3.24 1.89
CA GLU A 208 -23.01 4.01 2.30
C GLU A 208 -22.77 5.51 2.16
N ILE A 209 -21.66 6.01 2.72
CA ILE A 209 -21.31 7.44 2.64
C ILE A 209 -21.09 7.87 1.18
N LEU A 210 -20.41 7.06 0.38
CA LEU A 210 -20.23 7.34 -1.06
C LEU A 210 -21.57 7.49 -1.78
N LYS A 211 -22.53 6.60 -1.50
CA LYS A 211 -23.87 6.65 -2.09
C LYS A 211 -24.62 7.91 -1.63
N GLU A 212 -24.57 8.21 -0.34
CA GLU A 212 -25.22 9.39 0.25
C GLU A 212 -24.69 10.69 -0.38
N GLN A 213 -23.38 10.89 -0.40
CA GLN A 213 -22.78 12.13 -0.92
C GLN A 213 -22.98 12.31 -2.43
N LYS A 214 -22.97 11.21 -3.19
CA LYS A 214 -23.33 11.24 -4.62
C LYS A 214 -24.79 11.63 -4.82
N SER A 215 -25.70 11.10 -4.00
CA SER A 215 -27.13 11.48 -4.07
C SER A 215 -27.38 12.96 -3.78
N LYS A 216 -26.50 13.59 -2.98
CA LYS A 216 -26.51 15.03 -2.68
C LYS A 216 -25.83 15.88 -3.76
N GLY A 217 -25.22 15.26 -4.79
CA GLY A 217 -24.46 15.97 -5.83
C GLY A 217 -23.15 16.61 -5.33
N ILE A 218 -22.69 16.25 -4.13
CA ILE A 218 -21.45 16.79 -3.55
C ILE A 218 -20.24 16.13 -4.21
N TRP A 219 -20.31 14.82 -4.42
CA TRP A 219 -19.28 14.06 -5.13
C TRP A 219 -19.82 13.61 -6.48
N ASN A 220 -19.14 14.00 -7.56
CA ASN A 220 -19.50 13.66 -8.94
C ASN A 220 -18.66 12.49 -9.46
#